data_AF-A0A0G1J5B5-F1
#
_entry.id   AF-A0A0G1J5B5-F1
#
_cell.length_a   1.000
_cell.length_b   1.000
_cell.length_c   1.000
_cell.angle_alpha   90.00
_cell.angle_beta   90.00
_cell.angle_gamma   90.00
#
_symmetry.space_group_name_H-M   'P 1'
#
loop_
_entity.id
_entity.type
_entity.pdbx_description
1 polymer ?
#
loop_
_entity_poly.entity_id
_entity_poly.type
_entity_poly.pdbx_seq_one_letter_code
_entity_poly.pdbx_strand_id
1 'polypeptide(L)'
;VTGGTFWWYSVAKSPSAETSLRDFLIVKGSSASHIGNKLEKEGLIRNALAFKIYVQVSGKAGRIQAGEYRLSPSYSLFRMVDELTRGPAEIWVTIPEGLRREEIAARFASAFGQGEGFIQEFLSASAELEGFLFPDTYLFPKDAEAISVVKKMRQTFDIKTAELKDGIDVSTLTLKEIIMLASIIERETKMDEERPMVAGVLINRLNIDMGLQADATVQYAVGTAGNWWPILTKEDLLVNSPYNTYRFRGLPPAPIANPGLSSITAAVFPEESDYLYYLHDAKGQAYFARTLAEHNENVRQYLGN
;
A
#
# COMPACT_ATOMS: atom_id res chain seq x y z
N VAL A 1 52.70 9.81 9.23
CA VAL A 1 51.92 8.55 9.07
C VAL A 1 51.44 7.98 10.42
N THR A 2 52.20 8.11 11.51
CA THR A 2 51.89 7.56 12.85
C THR A 2 50.67 8.19 13.57
N GLY A 3 50.41 9.49 13.42
CA GLY A 3 49.28 10.14 14.08
C GLY A 3 47.91 9.72 13.51
N GLY A 4 47.81 9.54 12.20
CA GLY A 4 46.57 9.13 11.53
C GLY A 4 46.20 7.67 11.81
N THR A 5 47.19 6.77 11.86
CA THR A 5 46.97 5.36 12.21
C THR A 5 46.57 5.19 13.67
N PHE A 6 47.15 5.98 14.57
CA PHE A 6 46.77 5.99 15.99
C PHE A 6 45.36 6.54 16.21
N TRP A 7 45.01 7.65 15.55
CA TRP A 7 43.65 8.20 15.60
C TRP A 7 42.62 7.17 15.12
N TRP A 8 42.85 6.55 13.95
CA TRP A 8 41.97 5.52 13.39
C TRP A 8 41.77 4.34 14.35
N TYR A 9 42.86 3.83 14.94
CA TYR A 9 42.81 2.74 15.90
C TYR A 9 42.02 3.10 17.17
N SER A 10 42.08 4.36 17.63
CA SER A 10 41.36 4.83 18.81
C SER A 10 39.85 4.99 18.58
N VAL A 11 39.46 5.49 17.40
CA VAL A 11 38.06 5.77 17.05
C VAL A 11 37.32 4.54 16.53
N ALA A 12 38.04 3.53 16.05
CA ALA A 12 37.44 2.27 15.60
C ALA A 12 37.01 1.33 16.75
N LYS A 13 37.47 1.57 17.98
CA LYS A 13 37.09 0.79 19.17
C LYS A 13 35.66 1.09 19.62
N SER A 14 35.08 0.17 20.39
CA SER A 14 33.73 0.34 20.93
C SER A 14 33.64 1.52 21.90
N PRO A 15 32.55 2.31 21.89
CA PRO A 15 32.31 3.36 22.87
C PRO A 15 32.33 2.87 24.31
N SER A 16 31.71 1.71 24.59
CA SER A 16 31.63 1.12 25.92
C SER A 16 31.76 -0.41 25.88
N ALA A 17 31.69 -1.04 27.06
CA ALA A 17 31.61 -2.50 27.21
C ALA A 17 30.15 -2.98 27.40
N GLU A 18 29.17 -2.08 27.35
CA GLU A 18 27.76 -2.40 27.53
C GLU A 18 27.24 -3.20 26.34
N THR A 19 26.60 -4.34 26.61
CA THR A 19 26.15 -5.30 25.59
C THR A 19 24.66 -5.25 25.29
N SER A 20 23.89 -4.39 25.98
CA SER A 20 22.47 -4.21 25.71
C SER A 20 22.24 -3.70 24.29
N LEU A 21 21.31 -4.36 23.59
CA LEU A 21 20.83 -3.89 22.30
C LEU A 21 19.94 -2.67 22.51
N ARG A 22 20.14 -1.66 21.66
CA ARG A 22 19.35 -0.44 21.58
C ARG A 22 18.73 -0.34 20.19
N ASP A 23 17.49 0.08 20.15
CA ASP A 23 16.79 0.32 18.90
C ASP A 23 17.31 1.59 18.23
N PHE A 24 17.62 1.49 16.95
CA PHE A 24 18.19 2.56 16.15
C PHE A 24 17.48 2.65 14.79
N LEU A 25 16.65 3.68 14.62
CA LEU A 25 15.92 3.91 13.39
C LEU A 25 16.75 4.67 12.35
N ILE A 26 16.88 4.11 11.15
CA ILE A 26 17.39 4.80 9.96
C ILE A 26 16.21 5.19 9.07
N VAL A 27 16.01 6.49 8.89
CA VAL A 27 14.95 7.04 8.03
C VAL A 27 15.37 6.93 6.56
N LYS A 28 14.43 6.61 5.67
CA LYS A 28 14.65 6.56 4.23
C LYS A 28 15.26 7.87 3.71
N GLY A 29 16.30 7.75 2.88
CA GLY A 29 17.03 8.90 2.34
C GLY A 29 18.11 9.48 3.25
N SER A 30 18.33 8.92 4.45
CA SER A 30 19.42 9.36 5.33
C SER A 30 20.79 9.18 4.68
N SER A 31 21.61 10.24 4.65
CA SER A 31 22.98 10.16 4.16
C SER A 31 23.90 9.47 5.19
N ALA A 32 25.02 8.89 4.73
CA ALA A 32 26.02 8.31 5.64
C ALA A 32 26.52 9.30 6.71
N SER A 33 26.53 10.60 6.39
CA SER A 33 26.91 11.64 7.37
C SER A 33 25.85 11.80 8.45
N HIS A 34 24.56 11.81 8.07
CA HIS A 34 23.45 11.91 9.01
C HIS A 34 23.40 10.68 9.93
N ILE A 35 23.56 9.48 9.36
CA ILE A 35 23.59 8.22 10.12
C ILE A 35 24.74 8.22 11.13
N GLY A 36 25.97 8.58 10.70
CA GLY A 36 27.14 8.66 11.57
C GLY A 36 26.95 9.62 12.74
N ASN A 37 26.44 10.83 12.47
CA ASN A 37 26.17 11.83 13.50
C ASN A 37 25.14 11.34 14.52
N LYS A 38 24.09 10.65 14.05
CA LYS A 38 23.07 10.08 14.94
C LYS A 38 23.64 8.94 15.80
N LEU A 39 24.42 8.03 15.22
CA LEU A 39 25.10 6.95 15.95
C LEU A 39 26.05 7.50 17.03
N GLU A 40 26.81 8.55 16.73
CA GLU A 40 27.71 9.19 17.69
C GLU A 40 26.93 9.86 18.82
N LYS A 41 25.87 10.60 18.48
CA LYS A 41 24.99 11.26 19.46
C LYS A 41 24.34 10.26 20.42
N GLU A 42 23.97 9.07 19.94
CA GLU A 42 23.37 8.01 20.77
C GLU A 42 24.41 7.11 21.48
N GLY A 43 25.69 7.43 21.33
CA GLY A 43 26.79 6.71 21.98
C GLY A 43 27.05 5.31 21.41
N LEU A 44 26.56 5.03 20.20
CA LEU A 44 26.74 3.76 19.50
C LEU A 44 28.09 3.70 18.75
N ILE A 45 28.66 4.84 18.38
CA ILE A 45 30.04 4.96 17.87
C ILE A 45 30.78 6.13 18.53
N ARG A 46 32.11 6.12 18.43
CA ARG A 46 32.96 7.17 19.01
C ARG A 46 33.13 8.40 18.14
N ASN A 47 32.92 8.26 16.82
CA ASN A 47 33.24 9.33 15.86
C ASN A 47 32.48 9.19 14.54
N ALA A 48 31.64 10.18 14.21
CA ALA A 48 30.86 10.17 12.97
C ALA A 48 31.72 10.32 11.70
N LEU A 49 32.83 11.06 11.76
CA LEU A 49 33.72 11.26 10.61
C LEU A 49 34.42 9.95 10.22
N ALA A 50 34.89 9.18 11.21
CA ALA A 50 35.47 7.86 10.98
C ALA A 50 34.47 6.89 10.35
N PHE A 51 33.21 6.89 10.83
CA PHE A 51 32.12 6.14 10.21
C PHE A 51 31.92 6.52 8.75
N LYS A 52 31.77 7.82 8.47
CA LYS A 52 31.58 8.32 7.11
C LYS A 52 32.71 7.88 6.17
N ILE A 53 33.97 8.09 6.59
CA ILE A 53 35.15 7.70 5.81
C ILE A 53 35.13 6.20 5.55
N TYR A 54 34.94 5.38 6.59
CA TYR A 54 34.99 3.92 6.44
C TYR A 54 33.90 3.42 5.50
N VAL A 55 32.66 3.90 5.66
CA VAL A 55 31.51 3.47 4.85
C VAL A 55 31.64 3.92 3.39
N GLN A 56 32.25 5.10 3.13
CA GLN A 56 32.53 5.58 1.78
C GLN A 56 33.67 4.79 1.11
N VAL A 57 34.82 4.64 1.79
CA VAL A 57 36.01 3.95 1.25
C VAL A 57 35.76 2.46 1.02
N SER A 58 34.96 1.82 1.89
CA SER A 58 34.59 0.41 1.73
C SER A 58 33.50 0.17 0.68
N GLY A 59 32.92 1.23 0.09
CA GLY A 59 31.80 1.11 -0.85
C GLY A 59 30.49 0.59 -0.20
N LYS A 60 30.43 0.54 1.13
CA LYS A 60 29.28 0.02 1.89
C LYS A 60 28.14 1.03 2.05
N ALA A 61 28.35 2.30 1.70
CA ALA A 61 27.36 3.37 1.86
C ALA A 61 25.98 3.06 1.27
N GLY A 62 25.93 2.55 0.04
CA GLY A 62 24.68 2.21 -0.64
C GLY A 62 24.02 0.90 -0.15
N ARG A 63 24.68 0.15 0.74
CA ARG A 63 24.16 -1.12 1.27
C ARG A 63 23.43 -0.97 2.60
N ILE A 64 23.56 0.18 3.27
CA ILE A 64 22.84 0.46 4.51
C ILE A 64 21.40 0.78 4.14
N GLN A 65 20.46 -0.03 4.64
CA GLN A 65 19.05 0.09 4.35
C GLN A 65 18.35 0.97 5.39
N ALA A 66 17.21 1.56 5.02
CA ALA A 66 16.33 2.19 5.98
C ALA A 66 15.55 1.13 6.76
N GLY A 67 15.31 1.37 8.04
CA GLY A 67 14.63 0.45 8.95
C GLY A 67 15.16 0.54 10.37
N GLU A 68 14.65 -0.33 11.23
CA GLU A 68 15.00 -0.36 12.64
C GLU A 68 16.06 -1.43 12.93
N TYR A 69 17.15 -1.00 13.56
CA TYR A 69 18.28 -1.87 13.89
C TYR A 69 18.37 -2.07 15.40
N ARG A 70 18.82 -3.25 15.82
CA ARG A 70 19.20 -3.52 17.20
C ARG A 70 20.72 -3.51 17.32
N LEU A 71 21.26 -2.43 17.87
CA LEU A 71 22.70 -2.14 17.89
C LEU A 71 23.22 -2.08 19.33
N SER A 72 24.45 -2.55 19.54
CA SER A 72 25.11 -2.50 20.85
C SER A 72 26.25 -1.48 20.86
N PRO A 73 26.42 -0.66 21.91
CA PRO A 73 27.58 0.23 22.07
C PRO A 73 28.89 -0.55 22.35
N SER A 74 28.82 -1.87 22.57
CA SER A 74 30.01 -2.74 22.60
C SER A 74 30.58 -3.06 21.22
N TYR A 75 29.90 -2.70 20.13
CA TYR A 75 30.39 -2.96 18.78
C TYR A 75 31.56 -2.03 18.43
N SER A 76 32.59 -2.59 17.79
CA SER A 76 33.60 -1.77 17.10
C SER A 76 32.95 -1.06 15.91
N LEU A 77 33.59 0.01 15.41
CA LEU A 77 33.10 0.72 14.23
C LEU A 77 32.89 -0.23 13.03
N PHE A 78 33.80 -1.18 12.84
CA PHE A 78 33.73 -2.16 11.75
C PHE A 78 32.54 -3.10 11.91
N ARG A 79 32.35 -3.64 13.12
CA ARG A 79 31.19 -4.50 13.41
C ARG A 79 29.89 -3.72 13.29
N MET A 80 29.83 -2.49 13.78
CA MET A 80 28.67 -1.62 13.64
C MET A 80 28.28 -1.45 12.17
N VAL A 81 29.25 -1.16 11.32
CA VAL A 81 29.01 -1.02 9.88
C VAL A 81 28.60 -2.35 9.25
N ASP A 82 29.19 -3.47 9.67
CA ASP A 82 28.77 -4.79 9.19
C ASP A 82 27.32 -5.09 9.56
N GLU A 83 26.90 -4.87 10.81
CA GLU A 83 25.49 -5.03 11.23
C GLU A 83 24.57 -4.11 10.42
N LEU A 84 24.94 -2.84 10.23
CA LEU A 84 24.16 -1.90 9.41
C LEU A 84 24.00 -2.36 7.96
N THR A 85 25.02 -3.02 7.40
CA THR A 85 24.99 -3.56 6.03
C THR A 85 24.33 -4.92 5.88
N ARG A 86 24.14 -5.69 6.98
CA ARG A 86 23.27 -6.89 6.97
C ARG A 86 21.79 -6.52 6.79
N GLY A 87 21.45 -5.28 7.13
CA GLY A 87 20.11 -4.73 7.02
C GLY A 87 19.39 -4.69 8.38
N PRO A 88 18.26 -3.99 8.45
CA PRO A 88 17.54 -3.77 9.69
C PRO A 88 16.87 -5.06 10.19
N ALA A 89 16.59 -5.11 11.49
CA ALA A 89 15.79 -6.15 12.11
C ALA A 89 14.33 -6.06 11.61
N GLU A 90 13.82 -4.84 11.46
CA GLU A 90 12.48 -4.58 10.94
C GLU A 90 12.52 -3.66 9.71
N ILE A 91 11.72 -3.97 8.70
CA ILE A 91 11.61 -3.23 7.45
C ILE A 91 10.23 -2.59 7.30
N TRP A 92 10.21 -1.43 6.64
CA TRP A 92 8.98 -0.76 6.23
C TRP A 92 8.50 -1.30 4.88
N VAL A 93 7.23 -1.71 4.81
CA VAL A 93 6.56 -2.15 3.60
C VAL A 93 5.30 -1.29 3.41
N THR A 94 5.32 -0.40 2.43
CA THR A 94 4.17 0.43 2.07
C THR A 94 3.24 -0.32 1.13
N ILE A 95 1.96 -0.45 1.43
CA ILE A 95 0.96 -1.03 0.53
C ILE A 95 0.12 0.12 -0.05
N PRO A 96 0.25 0.43 -1.35
CA PRO A 96 -0.63 1.38 -2.02
C PRO A 96 -2.09 0.94 -2.01
N GLU A 97 -2.99 1.92 -2.11
CA GLU A 97 -4.42 1.71 -2.27
C GLU A 97 -4.73 1.04 -3.62
N GLY A 98 -5.85 0.32 -3.68
CA GLY A 98 -6.34 -0.29 -4.92
C GLY A 98 -5.58 -1.55 -5.37
N LEU A 99 -4.74 -2.13 -4.51
CA LEU A 99 -4.08 -3.42 -4.76
C LEU A 99 -4.96 -4.60 -4.36
N ARG A 100 -4.84 -5.70 -5.11
CA ARG A 100 -5.41 -7.01 -4.76
C ARG A 100 -4.56 -7.73 -3.70
N ARG A 101 -5.14 -8.73 -3.03
CA ARG A 101 -4.38 -9.57 -2.08
C ARG A 101 -3.19 -10.29 -2.73
N GLU A 102 -3.27 -10.66 -4.02
CA GLU A 102 -2.14 -11.28 -4.73
C GLU A 102 -0.96 -10.31 -4.90
N GLU A 103 -1.26 -9.05 -5.22
CA GLU A 103 -0.25 -7.99 -5.35
C GLU A 103 0.39 -7.67 -3.99
N ILE A 104 -0.44 -7.62 -2.94
CA ILE A 104 0.03 -7.42 -1.56
C ILE A 104 0.96 -8.56 -1.13
N ALA A 105 0.57 -9.82 -1.37
CA ALA A 105 1.37 -11.00 -1.05
C ALA A 105 2.75 -10.94 -1.71
N ALA A 106 2.78 -10.68 -3.02
CA ALA A 106 4.03 -10.56 -3.79
C ALA A 106 4.92 -9.42 -3.26
N ARG A 107 4.31 -8.31 -2.84
CA ARG A 107 5.04 -7.13 -2.32
C ARG A 107 5.70 -7.41 -0.98
N PHE A 108 5.00 -8.09 -0.06
CA PHE A 108 5.59 -8.53 1.21
C PHE A 108 6.65 -9.62 1.00
N ALA A 109 6.37 -10.62 0.15
CA ALA A 109 7.35 -11.67 -0.17
C ALA A 109 8.66 -11.07 -0.70
N SER A 110 8.56 -10.14 -1.65
CA SER A 110 9.72 -9.42 -2.19
C SER A 110 10.45 -8.60 -1.13
N ALA A 111 9.72 -7.87 -0.27
CA ALA A 111 10.32 -7.05 0.78
C ALA A 111 11.07 -7.90 1.82
N PHE A 112 10.52 -9.05 2.20
CA PHE A 112 11.13 -9.98 3.16
C PHE A 112 12.20 -10.87 2.54
N GLY A 113 12.32 -10.92 1.21
CA GLY A 113 13.19 -11.87 0.52
C GLY A 113 12.69 -13.32 0.65
N GLN A 114 11.39 -13.51 0.81
CA GLN A 114 10.73 -14.80 0.90
C GLN A 114 10.14 -15.20 -0.46
N GLY A 115 10.02 -16.51 -0.68
CA GLY A 115 9.57 -17.07 -1.96
C GLY A 115 8.08 -17.42 -1.99
N GLU A 116 7.73 -18.30 -2.93
CA GLU A 116 6.35 -18.73 -3.21
C GLU A 116 5.61 -19.28 -1.96
N GLY A 117 6.33 -19.93 -1.03
CA GLY A 117 5.73 -20.46 0.20
C GLY A 117 5.01 -19.39 1.03
N PHE A 118 5.65 -18.22 1.22
CA PHE A 118 5.03 -17.10 1.93
C PHE A 118 3.80 -16.56 1.19
N ILE A 119 3.87 -16.49 -0.14
CA ILE A 119 2.75 -16.02 -0.97
C ILE A 119 1.53 -16.94 -0.76
N GLN A 120 1.72 -18.25 -0.83
CA GLN A 120 0.64 -19.21 -0.63
C GLN A 120 0.06 -19.16 0.79
N GLU A 121 0.91 -19.04 1.82
CA GLU A 121 0.48 -18.86 3.20
C GLU A 121 -0.31 -17.57 3.39
N PHE A 122 0.13 -16.47 2.78
CA PHE A 122 -0.56 -15.18 2.80
C PHE A 122 -1.95 -15.29 2.15
N LEU A 123 -2.02 -15.89 0.96
CA LEU A 123 -3.27 -16.06 0.21
C LEU A 123 -4.27 -16.97 0.92
N SER A 124 -3.76 -17.99 1.62
CA SER A 124 -4.58 -18.85 2.47
C SER A 124 -5.10 -18.09 3.69
N ALA A 125 -4.24 -17.36 4.40
CA ALA A 125 -4.63 -16.54 5.55
C ALA A 125 -5.60 -15.40 5.20
N SER A 126 -5.60 -14.96 3.94
CA SER A 126 -6.44 -13.88 3.42
C SER A 126 -7.60 -14.36 2.54
N ALA A 127 -8.01 -15.63 2.64
CA ALA A 127 -8.98 -16.27 1.74
C ALA A 127 -10.33 -15.54 1.57
N GLU A 128 -10.72 -14.66 2.49
CA GLU A 128 -11.98 -13.89 2.44
C GLU A 128 -11.77 -12.42 2.85
N LEU A 129 -10.52 -11.93 2.74
CA LEU A 129 -10.13 -10.61 3.23
C LEU A 129 -9.81 -9.62 2.12
N GLU A 130 -10.11 -9.93 0.86
CA GLU A 130 -10.05 -8.92 -0.21
C GLU A 130 -10.96 -7.73 0.16
N GLY A 131 -10.42 -6.51 0.07
CA GLY A 131 -11.09 -5.29 0.56
C GLY A 131 -10.85 -4.95 2.03
N PHE A 132 -10.34 -5.89 2.84
CA PHE A 132 -10.14 -5.74 4.28
C PHE A 132 -8.67 -5.73 4.71
N LEU A 133 -7.72 -5.75 3.76
CA LEU A 133 -6.30 -5.61 4.01
C LEU A 133 -5.91 -4.14 3.80
N PHE A 134 -5.99 -3.34 4.86
CA PHE A 134 -5.92 -1.87 4.73
C PHE A 134 -4.60 -1.39 4.09
N PRO A 135 -4.64 -0.48 3.11
CA PRO A 135 -3.44 0.16 2.56
C PRO A 135 -2.76 1.08 3.58
N ASP A 136 -1.52 0.78 3.96
CA ASP A 136 -0.73 1.62 4.87
C ASP A 136 0.76 1.26 4.74
N THR A 137 1.63 1.92 5.50
CA THR A 137 3.03 1.57 5.66
C THR A 137 3.25 0.77 6.94
N TYR A 138 3.64 -0.50 6.76
CA TYR A 138 3.77 -1.47 7.83
C TYR A 138 5.23 -1.72 8.19
N LEU A 139 5.54 -1.74 9.49
CA LEU A 139 6.82 -2.20 10.02
C LEU A 139 6.71 -3.68 10.41
N PHE A 140 7.63 -4.51 9.93
CA PHE A 140 7.70 -5.94 10.24
C PHE A 140 9.13 -6.45 10.33
N PRO A 141 9.40 -7.46 11.18
CA PRO A 141 10.60 -8.29 11.06
C PRO A 141 10.72 -8.91 9.66
N LYS A 142 11.95 -9.10 9.17
CA LYS A 142 12.17 -9.75 7.85
C LYS A 142 11.70 -11.21 7.81
N ASP A 143 11.66 -11.87 8.95
CA ASP A 143 11.21 -13.25 9.15
C ASP A 143 9.74 -13.32 9.60
N ALA A 144 8.96 -12.24 9.45
CA ALA A 144 7.55 -12.23 9.79
C ALA A 144 6.77 -13.33 9.03
N GLU A 145 5.92 -14.05 9.76
CA GLU A 145 5.02 -15.06 9.20
C GLU A 145 3.86 -14.40 8.45
N ALA A 146 3.39 -15.00 7.36
CA ALA A 146 2.33 -14.44 6.51
C ALA A 146 1.03 -14.16 7.28
N ILE A 147 0.66 -15.05 8.21
CA ILE A 147 -0.53 -14.89 9.06
C ILE A 147 -0.44 -13.65 9.97
N SER A 148 0.75 -13.33 10.47
CA SER A 148 0.97 -12.16 11.31
C SER A 148 0.80 -10.86 10.52
N VAL A 149 1.21 -10.89 9.24
CA VAL A 149 1.05 -9.77 8.31
C VAL A 149 -0.43 -9.53 8.04
N VAL A 150 -1.15 -10.56 7.61
CA VAL A 150 -2.59 -10.49 7.34
C VAL A 150 -3.36 -9.98 8.56
N LYS A 151 -3.06 -10.51 9.75
CA LYS A 151 -3.70 -10.07 11.00
C LYS A 151 -3.48 -8.59 11.27
N LYS A 152 -2.25 -8.09 11.12
CA LYS A 152 -1.94 -6.67 11.33
C LYS A 152 -2.66 -5.78 10.32
N MET A 153 -2.70 -6.17 9.04
CA MET A 153 -3.43 -5.41 8.01
C MET A 153 -4.92 -5.34 8.31
N ARG A 154 -5.51 -6.47 8.75
CA ARG A 154 -6.91 -6.52 9.16
C ARG A 154 -7.19 -5.66 10.39
N GLN A 155 -6.33 -5.71 11.40
CA GLN A 155 -6.46 -4.83 12.57
C GLN A 155 -6.34 -3.36 12.20
N THR A 156 -5.44 -3.01 11.28
CA THR A 156 -5.33 -1.65 10.76
C THR A 156 -6.62 -1.22 10.07
N PHE A 157 -7.26 -2.09 9.28
CA PHE A 157 -8.57 -1.83 8.70
C PHE A 157 -9.60 -1.46 9.79
N ASP A 158 -9.73 -2.31 10.81
CA ASP A 158 -10.71 -2.12 11.89
C ASP A 158 -10.44 -0.79 12.65
N ILE A 159 -9.17 -0.44 12.88
CA ILE A 159 -8.78 0.82 13.55
C ILE A 159 -9.11 2.04 12.66
N LYS A 160 -8.73 2.01 11.40
CA LYS A 160 -8.84 3.16 10.48
C LYS A 160 -10.28 3.46 10.09
N THR A 161 -11.15 2.45 10.12
CA THR A 161 -12.57 2.58 9.78
C THR A 161 -13.46 2.77 11.00
N ALA A 162 -12.91 2.77 12.22
CA ALA A 162 -13.68 2.86 13.46
C ALA A 162 -14.58 4.11 13.54
N GLU A 163 -14.10 5.25 13.03
CA GLU A 163 -14.86 6.51 13.02
C GLU A 163 -16.04 6.51 12.02
N LEU A 164 -16.04 5.60 11.04
CA LEU A 164 -17.11 5.47 10.07
C LEU A 164 -18.25 4.58 10.56
N LYS A 165 -18.11 3.95 11.73
CA LYS A 165 -19.05 2.95 12.24
C LYS A 165 -20.49 3.48 12.33
N ASP A 166 -20.67 4.69 12.86
CA ASP A 166 -22.01 5.28 12.99
C ASP A 166 -22.67 5.51 11.62
N GLY A 167 -21.88 5.88 10.60
CA GLY A 167 -22.35 6.00 9.22
C GLY A 167 -22.69 4.66 8.57
N ILE A 168 -21.89 3.64 8.85
CA ILE A 168 -22.13 2.26 8.39
C ILE A 168 -23.42 1.72 9.01
N ASP A 169 -23.66 1.96 10.30
CA ASP A 169 -24.81 1.45 11.03
C ASP A 169 -26.15 2.04 10.56
N VAL A 170 -26.14 3.24 9.95
CA VAL A 170 -27.33 3.89 9.37
C VAL A 170 -27.44 3.72 7.84
N SER A 171 -26.43 3.12 7.20
CA SER A 171 -26.45 2.87 5.76
C SER A 171 -27.45 1.76 5.41
N THR A 172 -28.00 1.82 4.20
CA THR A 172 -28.80 0.73 3.63
C THR A 172 -27.94 -0.45 3.19
N LEU A 173 -26.63 -0.24 3.05
CA LEU A 173 -25.66 -1.25 2.66
C LEU A 173 -24.99 -1.85 3.90
N THR A 174 -24.77 -3.16 3.88
CA THR A 174 -23.92 -3.82 4.89
C THR A 174 -22.46 -3.38 4.76
N LEU A 175 -21.66 -3.53 5.82
CA LEU A 175 -20.21 -3.27 5.75
C LEU A 175 -19.55 -3.98 4.55
N LYS A 176 -19.91 -5.23 4.28
CA LYS A 176 -19.35 -5.97 3.14
C LYS A 176 -19.69 -5.28 1.81
N GLU A 177 -20.93 -4.83 1.64
CA GLU A 177 -21.38 -4.13 0.44
C GLU A 177 -20.74 -2.74 0.29
N ILE A 178 -20.55 -2.02 1.39
CA ILE A 178 -19.81 -0.77 1.42
C ILE A 178 -18.37 -0.99 0.94
N ILE A 179 -17.69 -2.04 1.41
CA ILE A 179 -16.31 -2.33 0.97
C ILE A 179 -16.27 -2.83 -0.48
N MET A 180 -17.28 -3.57 -0.95
CA MET A 180 -17.41 -3.92 -2.37
C MET A 180 -17.52 -2.67 -3.23
N LEU A 181 -18.40 -1.74 -2.87
CA LEU A 181 -18.58 -0.47 -3.56
C LEU A 181 -17.31 0.40 -3.49
N ALA A 182 -16.69 0.53 -2.31
CA ALA A 182 -15.44 1.27 -2.12
C ALA A 182 -14.30 0.72 -2.99
N SER A 183 -14.20 -0.60 -3.15
CA SER A 183 -13.18 -1.21 -4.01
C SER A 183 -13.38 -0.91 -5.50
N ILE A 184 -14.63 -0.68 -5.93
CA ILE A 184 -14.94 -0.22 -7.28
C ILE A 184 -14.58 1.25 -7.42
N ILE A 185 -15.03 2.11 -6.49
CA ILE A 185 -14.73 3.55 -6.48
C ILE A 185 -13.22 3.82 -6.55
N GLU A 186 -12.43 3.09 -5.75
CA GLU A 186 -10.96 3.20 -5.72
C GLU A 186 -10.32 2.99 -7.09
N ARG A 187 -10.93 2.14 -7.92
CA ARG A 187 -10.41 1.79 -9.25
C ARG A 187 -10.98 2.67 -10.36
N GLU A 188 -12.09 3.34 -10.12
CA GLU A 188 -12.80 4.18 -11.08
C GLU A 188 -12.30 5.64 -11.09
N THR A 189 -11.91 6.19 -9.94
CA THR A 189 -11.42 7.57 -9.84
C THR A 189 -10.09 7.67 -9.10
N LYS A 190 -9.26 8.63 -9.53
CA LYS A 190 -7.98 8.97 -8.90
C LYS A 190 -8.08 10.20 -7.99
N MET A 191 -9.17 10.96 -8.08
CA MET A 191 -9.33 12.24 -7.40
C MET A 191 -10.22 12.05 -6.17
N ASP A 192 -9.77 12.52 -5.00
CA ASP A 192 -10.52 12.37 -3.75
C ASP A 192 -11.85 13.11 -3.80
N GLU A 193 -11.89 14.25 -4.50
CA GLU A 193 -13.06 15.11 -4.62
C GLU A 193 -14.19 14.50 -5.47
N GLU A 194 -13.89 13.56 -6.36
CA GLU A 194 -14.88 12.93 -7.24
C GLU A 194 -15.54 11.70 -6.62
N ARG A 195 -14.88 11.06 -5.65
CA ARG A 195 -15.31 9.80 -5.04
C ARG A 195 -16.75 9.85 -4.49
N PRO A 196 -17.17 10.90 -3.74
CA PRO A 196 -18.55 10.96 -3.22
C PRO A 196 -19.61 10.98 -4.32
N MET A 197 -19.37 11.71 -5.41
CA MET A 197 -20.30 11.79 -6.54
C MET A 197 -20.35 10.47 -7.33
N VAL A 198 -19.19 9.85 -7.58
CA VAL A 198 -19.13 8.52 -8.22
C VAL A 198 -19.85 7.47 -7.36
N ALA A 199 -19.67 7.52 -6.03
CA ALA A 199 -20.40 6.66 -5.10
C ALA A 199 -21.92 6.86 -5.21
N GLY A 200 -22.38 8.11 -5.26
CA GLY A 200 -23.78 8.47 -5.49
C GLY A 200 -24.33 7.88 -6.79
N VAL A 201 -23.61 8.01 -7.91
CA VAL A 201 -24.02 7.42 -9.19
C VAL A 201 -24.16 5.90 -9.11
N LEU A 202 -23.19 5.21 -8.52
CA LEU A 202 -23.21 3.76 -8.41
C LEU A 202 -24.36 3.28 -7.50
N ILE A 203 -24.63 3.98 -6.39
CA ILE A 203 -25.78 3.70 -5.52
C ILE A 203 -27.10 3.95 -6.23
N ASN A 204 -27.22 5.04 -7.00
CA ASN A 204 -28.41 5.31 -7.81
C ASN A 204 -28.67 4.18 -8.81
N ARG A 205 -27.62 3.66 -9.47
CA ARG A 205 -27.72 2.50 -10.36
C ARG A 205 -28.22 1.26 -9.61
N LEU A 206 -27.68 0.96 -8.43
CA LEU A 206 -28.13 -0.17 -7.61
C LEU A 206 -29.61 -0.05 -7.24
N ASN A 207 -30.06 1.13 -6.82
CA ASN A 207 -31.43 1.37 -6.37
C ASN A 207 -32.49 1.16 -7.47
N ILE A 208 -32.11 1.27 -8.75
CA ILE A 208 -33.01 1.09 -9.89
C ILE A 208 -32.73 -0.21 -10.67
N ASP A 209 -31.94 -1.13 -10.11
CA ASP A 209 -31.52 -2.38 -10.76
C ASP A 209 -30.86 -2.14 -12.15
N MET A 210 -30.07 -1.08 -12.24
CA MET A 210 -29.17 -0.82 -13.37
C MET A 210 -27.82 -1.49 -13.09
N GLY A 211 -27.22 -2.09 -14.12
CA GLY A 211 -25.88 -2.68 -14.00
C GLY A 211 -24.85 -1.60 -13.65
N LEU A 212 -23.89 -1.93 -12.77
CA LEU A 212 -22.84 -0.97 -12.38
C LEU A 212 -21.93 -0.62 -13.56
N GLN A 213 -21.70 -1.57 -14.48
CA GLN A 213 -20.92 -1.37 -15.71
C GLN A 213 -19.56 -0.73 -15.45
N ALA A 214 -18.85 -1.23 -14.43
CA ALA A 214 -17.54 -0.75 -14.02
C ALA A 214 -16.44 -1.63 -14.64
N ASP A 215 -15.57 -1.03 -15.44
CA ASP A 215 -14.49 -1.73 -16.15
C ASP A 215 -13.55 -2.44 -15.17
N ALA A 216 -13.28 -1.82 -14.02
CA ALA A 216 -12.43 -2.40 -12.97
C ALA A 216 -12.90 -3.79 -12.51
N THR A 217 -14.21 -4.04 -12.54
CA THR A 217 -14.79 -5.34 -12.13
C THR A 217 -14.53 -6.43 -13.18
N VAL A 218 -14.52 -6.06 -14.47
CA VAL A 218 -14.15 -6.96 -15.56
C VAL A 218 -12.64 -7.19 -15.55
N GLN A 219 -11.83 -6.14 -15.33
CA GLN A 219 -10.38 -6.26 -15.19
C GLN A 219 -10.00 -7.24 -14.08
N TYR A 220 -10.67 -7.17 -12.93
CA TYR A 220 -10.47 -8.11 -11.85
C TYR A 220 -10.77 -9.56 -12.27
N ALA A 221 -11.84 -9.77 -13.04
CA ALA A 221 -12.29 -11.08 -13.51
C ALA A 221 -11.33 -11.73 -14.52
N VAL A 222 -10.71 -10.95 -15.41
CA VAL A 222 -9.79 -11.45 -16.45
C VAL A 222 -8.31 -11.29 -16.09
N GLY A 223 -8.01 -10.59 -15.00
CA GLY A 223 -6.65 -10.34 -14.53
C GLY A 223 -5.90 -11.63 -14.18
N THR A 224 -4.61 -11.65 -14.53
CA THR A 224 -3.73 -12.81 -14.31
C THR A 224 -2.40 -12.38 -13.68
N ALA A 225 -1.64 -13.32 -13.15
CA ALA A 225 -0.33 -13.06 -12.57
C ALA A 225 0.57 -12.31 -13.58
N GLY A 226 1.06 -11.13 -13.18
CA GLY A 226 1.86 -10.24 -14.02
C GLY A 226 1.05 -9.21 -14.82
N ASN A 227 -0.27 -9.35 -14.90
CA ASN A 227 -1.18 -8.37 -15.50
C ASN A 227 -2.57 -8.41 -14.84
N TRP A 228 -2.64 -7.95 -13.59
CA TRP A 228 -3.87 -7.97 -12.78
C TRP A 228 -4.92 -6.96 -13.23
N TRP A 229 -4.51 -5.94 -13.97
CA TRP A 229 -5.35 -4.81 -14.39
C TRP A 229 -5.18 -4.54 -15.90
N PRO A 230 -5.56 -5.49 -16.78
CA PRO A 230 -5.34 -5.38 -18.21
C PRO A 230 -6.16 -4.25 -18.85
N ILE A 231 -5.70 -3.77 -20.01
CA ILE A 231 -6.54 -2.99 -20.91
C ILE A 231 -7.58 -3.94 -21.51
N LEU A 232 -8.86 -3.65 -21.31
CA LEU A 232 -9.94 -4.52 -21.73
C LEU A 232 -10.14 -4.50 -23.24
N THR A 233 -10.34 -5.68 -23.82
CA THR A 233 -10.84 -5.87 -25.18
C THR A 233 -12.36 -5.94 -25.19
N LYS A 234 -12.97 -5.91 -26.38
CA LYS A 234 -14.43 -6.09 -26.51
C LYS A 234 -14.86 -7.48 -26.08
N GLU A 235 -14.00 -8.48 -26.28
CA GLU A 235 -14.20 -9.86 -25.89
C GLU A 235 -14.18 -10.01 -24.36
N ASP A 236 -13.31 -9.29 -23.66
CA ASP A 236 -13.23 -9.32 -22.19
C ASP A 236 -14.52 -8.82 -21.53
N LEU A 237 -15.18 -7.82 -22.12
CA LEU A 237 -16.48 -7.31 -21.64
C LEU A 237 -17.57 -8.41 -21.67
N LEU A 238 -17.39 -9.47 -22.46
CA LEU A 238 -18.29 -10.60 -22.55
C LEU A 238 -17.93 -11.73 -21.58
N VAL A 239 -16.89 -11.61 -20.74
CA VAL A 239 -16.46 -12.68 -19.82
C VAL A 239 -17.62 -13.15 -18.93
N ASN A 240 -17.81 -14.46 -18.81
CA ASN A 240 -18.83 -15.04 -17.93
C ASN A 240 -18.29 -15.19 -16.51
N SER A 241 -18.32 -14.12 -15.73
CA SER A 241 -17.87 -14.08 -14.33
C SER A 241 -18.88 -13.32 -13.48
N PRO A 242 -19.18 -13.75 -12.24
CA PRO A 242 -20.05 -13.00 -11.33
C PRO A 242 -19.50 -11.60 -10.97
N TYR A 243 -18.23 -11.32 -11.25
CA TYR A 243 -17.65 -9.99 -11.14
C TYR A 243 -17.96 -9.08 -12.33
N ASN A 244 -18.43 -9.60 -13.47
CA ASN A 244 -18.72 -8.79 -14.65
C ASN A 244 -20.02 -7.99 -14.47
N THR A 245 -19.91 -6.75 -14.00
CA THR A 245 -21.05 -5.86 -13.76
C THR A 245 -21.72 -5.29 -15.01
N TYR A 246 -21.22 -5.62 -16.21
CA TYR A 246 -21.96 -5.41 -17.47
C TYR A 246 -23.00 -6.50 -17.71
N ARG A 247 -22.73 -7.72 -17.23
CA ARG A 247 -23.59 -8.90 -17.45
C ARG A 247 -24.48 -9.22 -16.25
N PHE A 248 -23.97 -9.02 -15.04
CA PHE A 248 -24.67 -9.30 -13.79
C PHE A 248 -24.95 -7.99 -13.06
N ARG A 249 -26.22 -7.76 -12.74
CA ARG A 249 -26.67 -6.56 -12.00
C ARG A 249 -26.35 -6.71 -10.51
N GLY A 250 -26.30 -5.58 -9.81
CA GLY A 250 -25.92 -5.52 -8.40
C GLY A 250 -24.41 -5.44 -8.18
N LEU A 251 -24.00 -5.61 -6.93
CA LEU A 251 -22.60 -5.65 -6.53
C LEU A 251 -21.95 -7.00 -6.92
N PRO A 252 -20.63 -7.03 -7.18
CA PRO A 252 -19.89 -8.28 -7.34
C PRO A 252 -19.95 -9.15 -6.06
N PRO A 253 -19.52 -10.42 -6.08
CA PRO A 253 -19.62 -11.30 -4.91
C PRO A 253 -18.65 -10.95 -3.76
N ALA A 254 -17.57 -10.22 -4.06
CA ALA A 254 -16.59 -9.72 -3.10
C ALA A 254 -15.90 -8.45 -3.65
N PRO A 255 -15.14 -7.73 -2.82
CA PRO A 255 -14.34 -6.59 -3.27
C PRO A 255 -13.33 -6.99 -4.34
N ILE A 256 -12.96 -6.04 -5.20
CA ILE A 256 -12.00 -6.26 -6.30
C ILE A 256 -10.58 -5.76 -5.98
N ALA A 257 -10.42 -5.03 -4.87
CA ALA A 257 -9.17 -4.46 -4.41
C ALA A 257 -9.30 -4.04 -2.94
N ASN A 258 -8.20 -3.63 -2.32
CA ASN A 258 -8.18 -3.04 -0.99
C ASN A 258 -8.24 -1.50 -1.08
N PRO A 259 -9.40 -0.88 -0.75
CA PRO A 259 -9.60 0.56 -0.90
C PRO A 259 -8.92 1.36 0.21
N GLY A 260 -8.63 2.63 -0.09
CA GLY A 260 -8.22 3.63 0.89
C GLY A 260 -9.38 4.14 1.74
N LEU A 261 -9.05 4.94 2.77
CA LEU A 261 -10.08 5.52 3.65
C LEU A 261 -11.01 6.48 2.90
N SER A 262 -10.52 7.21 1.90
CA SER A 262 -11.31 8.15 1.09
C SER A 262 -12.42 7.43 0.31
N SER A 263 -12.11 6.31 -0.35
CA SER A 263 -13.08 5.48 -1.06
C SER A 263 -14.08 4.81 -0.13
N ILE A 264 -13.64 4.33 1.04
CA ILE A 264 -14.55 3.78 2.06
C ILE A 264 -15.49 4.88 2.57
N THR A 265 -14.96 6.06 2.88
CA THR A 265 -15.75 7.21 3.36
C THR A 265 -16.78 7.63 2.32
N ALA A 266 -16.41 7.70 1.03
CA ALA A 266 -17.33 8.02 -0.05
C ALA A 266 -18.44 6.97 -0.23
N ALA A 267 -18.14 5.69 -0.03
CA ALA A 267 -19.16 4.63 -0.06
C ALA A 267 -20.13 4.69 1.13
N VAL A 268 -19.66 5.16 2.30
CA VAL A 268 -20.51 5.37 3.50
C VAL A 268 -21.34 6.65 3.37
N PHE A 269 -20.74 7.72 2.87
CA PHE A 269 -21.33 9.06 2.76
C PHE A 269 -21.28 9.53 1.29
N PRO A 270 -22.10 8.95 0.39
CA PRO A 270 -22.16 9.37 -0.99
C PRO A 270 -22.74 10.78 -1.13
N GLU A 271 -22.38 11.48 -2.19
CA GLU A 271 -23.06 12.72 -2.55
C GLU A 271 -24.40 12.40 -3.23
N GLU A 272 -25.49 12.95 -2.68
CA GLU A 272 -26.82 12.78 -3.25
C GLU A 272 -26.93 13.53 -4.59
N SER A 273 -27.39 12.82 -5.63
CA SER A 273 -27.68 13.40 -6.93
C SER A 273 -28.63 12.51 -7.72
N ASP A 274 -29.12 13.00 -8.86
CA ASP A 274 -29.90 12.20 -9.83
C ASP A 274 -29.03 11.63 -10.96
N TYR A 275 -27.70 11.68 -10.82
CA TYR A 275 -26.81 11.25 -11.88
C TYR A 275 -26.76 9.72 -11.97
N LEU A 276 -26.76 9.22 -13.21
CA LEU A 276 -26.71 7.80 -13.54
C LEU A 276 -25.49 7.46 -14.40
N TYR A 277 -24.76 8.45 -14.88
CA TYR A 277 -23.62 8.27 -15.78
C TYR A 277 -22.51 9.23 -15.41
N TYR A 278 -21.27 8.79 -15.59
CA TYR A 278 -20.09 9.63 -15.50
C TYR A 278 -19.09 9.23 -16.59
N LEU A 279 -18.18 10.14 -16.93
CA LEU A 279 -17.00 9.87 -17.74
C LEU A 279 -15.87 10.81 -17.34
N HIS A 280 -14.64 10.40 -17.59
CA HIS A 280 -13.45 11.24 -17.42
C HIS A 280 -12.87 11.61 -18.77
N ASP A 281 -12.50 12.88 -18.95
CA ASP A 281 -11.75 13.30 -20.15
C ASP A 281 -10.25 12.94 -20.06
N ALA A 282 -9.49 13.27 -21.12
CA ALA A 282 -8.04 13.01 -21.17
C ALA A 282 -7.22 13.75 -20.10
N LYS A 283 -7.78 14.80 -19.47
CA LYS A 283 -7.16 15.54 -18.36
C LYS A 283 -7.58 14.99 -17.00
N GLY A 284 -8.49 14.01 -16.97
CA GLY A 284 -9.00 13.39 -15.76
C GLY A 284 -10.15 14.16 -15.11
N GLN A 285 -10.79 15.11 -15.80
CA GLN A 285 -11.97 15.79 -15.28
C GLN A 285 -13.21 14.88 -15.43
N ALA A 286 -13.93 14.63 -14.34
CA ALA A 286 -15.22 13.94 -14.40
C ALA A 286 -16.36 14.84 -14.90
N TYR A 287 -17.25 14.25 -15.71
CA TYR A 287 -18.51 14.84 -16.18
C TYR A 287 -19.66 13.89 -15.90
N PHE A 288 -20.72 14.40 -15.28
CA PHE A 288 -21.86 13.62 -14.82
C PHE A 288 -23.10 13.87 -15.68
N ALA A 289 -23.95 12.85 -15.84
CA ALA A 289 -25.16 12.91 -16.63
C ALA A 289 -26.30 12.10 -15.99
N ARG A 290 -27.52 12.61 -16.08
CA ARG A 290 -28.75 11.98 -15.56
C ARG A 290 -29.31 10.98 -16.56
N THR A 291 -29.13 11.24 -17.85
CA THR A 291 -29.67 10.40 -18.93
C THR A 291 -28.58 9.91 -19.88
N LEU A 292 -28.87 8.83 -20.58
CA LEU A 292 -27.99 8.31 -21.63
C LEU A 292 -27.77 9.32 -22.77
N ALA A 293 -28.78 10.15 -23.07
CA ALA A 293 -28.66 11.19 -24.08
C ALA A 293 -27.65 12.28 -23.68
N GLU A 294 -27.72 12.75 -22.42
CA GLU A 294 -26.74 13.67 -21.84
C GLU A 294 -25.34 13.04 -21.80
N HIS A 295 -25.22 11.78 -21.39
CA HIS A 295 -23.94 11.07 -21.36
C HIS A 295 -23.32 10.97 -22.76
N ASN A 296 -24.11 10.59 -23.77
CA ASN A 296 -23.63 10.51 -25.15
C ASN A 296 -23.22 11.89 -25.72
N GLU A 297 -23.83 12.98 -25.24
CA GLU A 297 -23.39 14.33 -25.57
C GLU A 297 -22.06 14.67 -24.88
N ASN A 298 -21.90 14.36 -23.59
CA ASN A 298 -20.63 14.52 -22.89
C ASN A 298 -19.51 13.73 -23.58
N VAL A 299 -19.78 12.50 -24.03
CA VAL A 299 -18.80 11.69 -24.81
C VAL A 299 -18.40 12.43 -26.09
N ARG A 300 -19.36 12.98 -26.84
CA ARG A 300 -19.05 13.75 -28.06
C ARG A 300 -18.23 15.01 -27.77
N GLN A 301 -18.54 15.73 -26.70
CA GLN A 301 -17.90 17.00 -26.36
C GLN A 301 -16.49 16.83 -25.79
N TYR A 302 -16.28 15.83 -24.95
CA TYR A 302 -15.07 15.72 -24.11
C TYR A 302 -14.17 14.53 -24.46
N LEU A 303 -14.70 13.50 -25.13
CA LEU A 303 -13.96 12.31 -25.59
C LEU A 303 -13.91 12.17 -27.12
N GLY A 304 -14.65 13.02 -27.84
CA GLY A 304 -14.65 13.04 -29.29
C GLY A 304 -13.27 13.39 -29.85
N ASN A 305 -12.70 12.46 -30.62
CA ASN A 305 -11.53 12.67 -31.47
C ASN A 305 -11.71 13.86 -32.42
#